data_AF-A0A533SGH2-F1
#
_entry.id   AF-A0A533SGH2-F1
#
_cell.length_a   1.000
_cell.length_b   1.000
_cell.length_c   1.000
_cell.angle_alpha   90.00
_cell.angle_beta   90.00
_cell.angle_gamma   90.00
#
_symmetry.space_group_name_H-M   'P 1'
#
loop_
_entity.id
_entity.type
_entity.pdbx_description
1 polymer ?
#
loop_
_entity_poly.entity_id
_entity_poly.type
_entity_poly.pdbx_seq_one_letter_code
_entity_poly.pdbx_strand_id
1 'polypeptide(L)'
;MRISTLSIGDEVIFGEIVDTNMAHIAGRLYDSGFKLRQHLCVGDNEPDIIEAIDALASHNDFVIATGGLGPTFDDKTLEGIAVA
;
A
#
# COMPACT_ATOMS: atom_id res chain seq x y z
N MET A 1 -5.04 18.04 0.76
CA MET A 1 -5.28 16.61 1.05
C MET A 1 -4.04 15.84 0.68
N ARG A 2 -3.48 15.09 1.62
CA ARG A 2 -2.28 14.26 1.46
C ARG A 2 -2.75 12.82 1.29
N ILE A 3 -2.49 12.26 0.10
CA ILE A 3 -2.87 10.91 -0.26
C ILE A 3 -1.60 10.11 -0.49
N SER A 4 -1.53 8.91 0.05
CA SER A 4 -0.46 7.96 -0.20
C SER A 4 -1.00 6.59 -0.60
N THR A 5 -0.15 5.78 -1.19
CA THR A 5 -0.47 4.38 -1.50
C THR A 5 0.51 3.44 -0.83
N LEU A 6 0.04 2.24 -0.51
CA LEU A 6 0.83 1.14 0.01
C LEU A 6 0.56 -0.10 -0.86
N SER A 7 1.59 -0.67 -1.46
CA SER A 7 1.49 -1.97 -2.13
C SER A 7 2.14 -3.05 -1.27
N ILE A 8 1.41 -4.15 -1.06
CA ILE A 8 1.81 -5.27 -0.21
C ILE A 8 1.89 -6.49 -1.12
N GLY A 9 3.05 -7.12 -1.18
CA GLY A 9 3.28 -8.30 -2.00
C GLY A 9 4.76 -8.57 -2.22
N ASP A 10 5.22 -9.75 -1.81
CA ASP A 10 6.60 -10.19 -2.00
C ASP A 10 7.01 -10.19 -3.49
N GLU A 11 6.09 -10.56 -4.39
CA GLU A 11 6.31 -10.59 -5.84
C GLU A 11 6.62 -9.21 -6.44
N VAL A 12 6.14 -8.14 -5.81
CA VAL A 12 6.43 -6.76 -6.21
C VAL A 12 7.84 -6.37 -5.72
N ILE A 13 8.18 -6.71 -4.47
CA ILE A 13 9.50 -6.43 -3.87
C ILE A 13 10.61 -7.18 -4.61
N PHE A 14 10.36 -8.43 -4.98
CA PHE A 14 11.31 -9.25 -5.72
C PHE A 14 11.38 -8.88 -7.21
N GLY A 15 10.50 -7.99 -7.69
CA GLY A 15 10.46 -7.53 -9.07
C GLY A 15 9.98 -8.61 -10.05
N GLU A 16 9.24 -9.61 -9.57
CA GLU A 16 8.61 -10.62 -10.42
C GLU A 16 7.46 -10.01 -11.23
N ILE A 17 6.78 -9.04 -10.65
CA ILE A 17 5.78 -8.21 -11.32
C ILE A 17 6.08 -6.73 -11.16
N VAL A 18 5.59 -5.93 -12.11
CA VAL A 18 5.61 -4.47 -12.01
C VAL A 18 4.37 -4.03 -11.24
N ASP A 19 4.53 -3.13 -10.27
CA ASP A 19 3.39 -2.52 -9.58
C ASP A 19 2.61 -1.57 -10.49
N THR A 20 1.69 -2.15 -11.26
CA THR A 20 0.75 -1.39 -12.09
C THR A 20 -0.42 -0.82 -11.28
N ASN A 21 -0.67 -1.33 -10.07
CA ASN A 21 -1.76 -0.87 -9.21
C ASN A 21 -1.50 0.56 -8.75
N MET A 22 -0.30 0.82 -8.23
CA MET A 22 0.13 2.16 -7.85
C MET A 22 0.03 3.13 -9.03
N ALA A 23 0.54 2.74 -10.21
CA ALA A 23 0.50 3.58 -11.40
C ALA A 23 -0.94 3.91 -11.83
N HIS A 24 -1.83 2.92 -11.80
CA HIS A 24 -3.25 3.10 -12.11
C HIS A 24 -3.93 4.06 -11.12
N ILE A 25 -3.74 3.85 -9.82
CA ILE A 25 -4.33 4.68 -8.76
C ILE A 25 -3.82 6.12 -8.85
N ALA A 26 -2.51 6.31 -9.03
CA ALA A 26 -1.90 7.63 -9.16
C ALA A 26 -2.46 8.40 -10.37
N GLY A 27 -2.63 7.72 -11.52
CA GLY A 27 -3.26 8.32 -12.71
C GLY A 27 -4.70 8.73 -12.47
N ARG A 28 -5.50 7.84 -11.87
CA ARG A 28 -6.92 8.12 -11.52
C ARG A 28 -7.08 9.30 -10.57
N LEU A 29 -6.20 9.40 -9.57
CA LEU A 29 -6.16 10.53 -8.65
C LEU A 29 -5.79 11.82 -9.38
N TYR A 30 -4.79 11.76 -10.25
CA TYR A 30 -4.33 12.91 -11.05
C TYR A 30 -5.44 13.47 -11.94
N ASP A 31 -6.15 12.59 -12.66
CA ASP A 31 -7.30 12.96 -13.50
C ASP A 31 -8.44 13.59 -12.69
N SER A 32 -8.54 13.24 -11.41
CA SER A 32 -9.52 13.80 -10.47
C SER A 32 -9.04 15.07 -9.76
N GLY A 33 -7.87 15.60 -10.12
CA GLY A 33 -7.29 16.83 -9.54
C GLY A 33 -6.51 16.62 -8.24
N PHE A 34 -6.27 15.37 -7.83
CA PHE A 34 -5.46 15.02 -6.67
C PHE A 34 -4.06 14.57 -7.06
N LYS A 35 -3.10 14.68 -6.15
CA LYS A 35 -1.73 14.20 -6.38
C LYS A 35 -1.34 13.22 -5.29
N LEU A 36 -0.77 12.10 -5.70
CA LEU A 36 -0.16 11.16 -4.79
C LEU A 36 1.12 11.80 -4.21
N ARG A 37 1.23 11.83 -2.88
CA ARG A 37 2.38 12.43 -2.18
C ARG A 37 3.56 11.48 -2.15
N GLN A 38 3.29 10.22 -1.84
CA GLN A 38 4.29 9.17 -1.69
C GLN A 38 3.61 7.81 -1.91
N HIS A 39 4.46 6.83 -2.17
CA HIS A 39 4.10 5.44 -2.35
C HIS A 39 5.14 4.61 -1.59
N LEU A 40 4.68 3.61 -0.83
CA LEU A 40 5.53 2.59 -0.25
C LEU A 40 5.14 1.23 -0.80
N CYS A 41 6.11 0.34 -0.89
CA CYS A 41 5.92 -1.05 -1.20
C CYS A 41 6.62 -1.89 -0.13
N VAL A 42 5.93 -2.90 0.40
CA VAL A 42 6.43 -3.85 1.41
C VAL A 42 6.06 -5.27 1.00
N GLY A 43 6.75 -6.26 1.59
CA GLY A 43 6.43 -7.67 1.41
C GLY A 43 5.28 -8.15 2.29
N ASP A 44 4.97 -9.44 2.24
CA ASP A 44 3.91 -10.11 3.01
C ASP A 44 4.35 -10.44 4.46
N ASN A 45 4.99 -9.45 5.09
CA ASN A 45 5.47 -9.51 6.46
C ASN A 45 4.65 -8.57 7.34
N GLU A 46 3.91 -9.12 8.30
CA GLU A 46 3.01 -8.34 9.17
C GLU A 46 3.71 -7.17 9.90
N PRO A 47 4.87 -7.35 10.56
CA PRO A 47 5.65 -6.23 11.09
C PRO A 47 5.93 -5.10 10.09
N ASP A 48 6.36 -5.45 8.87
CA ASP A 48 6.67 -4.46 7.83
C ASP A 48 5.42 -3.72 7.36
N ILE A 49 4.29 -4.44 7.26
CA ILE A 49 2.97 -3.86 6.93
C ILE A 49 2.55 -2.86 8.02
N ILE A 50 2.66 -3.23 9.31
CA ILE A 50 2.31 -2.35 10.43
C ILE A 50 3.17 -1.08 10.41
N GLU A 51 4.50 -1.21 10.28
CA GLU A 51 5.41 -0.06 10.24
C GLU A 51 5.07 0.88 9.07
N ALA A 52 4.79 0.32 7.89
CA ALA A 52 4.41 1.11 6.72
C ALA A 52 3.08 1.84 6.91
N ILE A 53 2.08 1.18 7.52
CA ILE A 53 0.79 1.80 7.81
C ILE A 53 0.97 2.95 8.81
N ASP A 54 1.67 2.74 9.92
CA ASP A 54 1.93 3.77 10.94
C ASP A 54 2.64 4.99 10.36
N ALA A 55 3.69 4.76 9.55
CA ALA A 55 4.45 5.81 8.91
C ALA A 55 3.59 6.63 7.92
N LEU A 56 2.72 5.96 7.16
CA LEU A 56 1.83 6.63 6.21
C LEU A 56 0.67 7.34 6.93
N ALA A 57 0.01 6.70 7.89
CA ALA A 57 -1.13 7.25 8.61
C ALA A 57 -0.76 8.51 9.42
N SER A 58 0.46 8.56 9.97
CA SER A 58 0.96 9.70 10.76
C SER A 58 1.02 11.02 9.97
N HIS A 59 1.11 10.96 8.63
CA HIS A 59 1.41 12.12 7.80
C HIS A 59 0.49 12.29 6.58
N ASN A 60 -0.52 11.45 6.42
CA ASN A 60 -1.45 11.50 5.31
C ASN A 60 -2.89 11.54 5.79
N ASP A 61 -3.74 12.20 5.00
CA ASP A 61 -5.17 12.27 5.28
C ASP A 61 -5.87 11.01 4.73
N PHE A 62 -5.28 10.37 3.70
CA PHE A 62 -5.75 9.11 3.12
C PHE A 62 -4.57 8.20 2.75
N VAL A 63 -4.74 6.90 3.01
CA VAL A 63 -3.84 5.83 2.56
C VAL A 63 -4.65 4.81 1.78
N ILE A 64 -4.20 4.46 0.58
CA ILE A 64 -4.81 3.44 -0.28
C ILE A 64 -3.88 2.24 -0.31
N ALA A 65 -4.28 1.14 0.35
CA ALA A 65 -3.51 -0.10 0.35
C ALA A 65 -3.99 -1.08 -0.73
N THR A 66 -3.09 -1.85 -1.32
CA THR A 66 -3.40 -2.93 -2.28
C THR A 66 -2.54 -4.16 -2.02
N GLY A 67 -3.08 -5.36 -2.31
CA GLY A 67 -2.42 -6.64 -2.09
C GLY A 67 -2.71 -7.25 -0.70
N GLY A 68 -2.36 -8.53 -0.51
CA GLY A 68 -2.50 -9.25 0.76
C GLY A 68 -3.92 -9.34 1.36
N LEU A 69 -4.97 -9.39 0.54
CA LEU A 69 -6.39 -9.46 0.95
C LEU A 69 -7.10 -10.77 0.53
N GLY A 70 -6.35 -11.72 -0.02
CA GLY A 70 -6.87 -13.03 -0.41
C GLY A 70 -7.09 -13.98 0.79
N PRO A 71 -7.35 -15.27 0.51
CA PRO A 71 -7.62 -16.28 1.54
C PRO A 71 -6.37 -17.07 1.98
N THR A 72 -5.16 -16.71 1.56
CA THR A 72 -3.94 -17.48 1.85
C THR A 72 -3.25 -17.01 3.14
N PHE A 73 -2.32 -17.82 3.68
CA PHE A 73 -1.71 -17.54 4.99
C PHE A 73 -0.72 -16.36 4.99
N ASP A 74 -0.25 -16.00 3.81
CA ASP A 74 0.57 -14.83 3.49
C ASP A 74 -0.26 -13.55 3.28
N ASP A 75 -1.59 -13.65 3.09
CA ASP A 75 -2.47 -12.47 3.06
C ASP A 75 -2.64 -11.88 4.47
N LYS A 76 -1.79 -10.90 4.83
CA LYS A 76 -1.74 -10.31 6.19
C LYS A 76 -2.10 -8.84 6.26
N THR A 77 -2.67 -8.28 5.20
CA THR A 77 -2.97 -6.84 5.15
C THR A 77 -4.03 -6.45 6.17
N LEU A 78 -5.06 -7.27 6.36
CA LEU A 78 -6.14 -6.96 7.32
C LEU A 78 -5.63 -7.03 8.77
N GLU A 79 -4.78 -8.00 9.08
CA GLU A 79 -4.12 -8.18 10.37
C GLU A 79 -3.23 -6.98 10.70
N GLY A 80 -2.40 -6.55 9.75
CA GLY A 80 -1.56 -5.36 9.91
C GLY A 80 -2.38 -4.09 10.15
N ILE A 81 -3.47 -3.89 9.38
CA ILE A 81 -4.40 -2.75 9.55
C ILE A 81 -5.12 -2.81 10.91
N ALA A 82 -5.45 -4.01 11.41
CA ALA A 82 -6.16 -4.14 12.68
C ALA A 82 -5.27 -3.78 13.90
N VAL A 83 -3.95 -3.87 13.74
CA VAL A 83 -2.98 -3.60 14.80
C VAL A 83 -2.50 -2.14 14.79
N ALA A 84 -2.28 -1.56 13.61
CA ALA A 84 -1.85 -0.18 13.42
C ALA A 84 -2.97 0.83 13.74
#